data_AF-A0A1G8CPL8-F1
#
_entry.id   AF-A0A1G8CPL8-F1
#
_cell.length_a   1.000
_cell.length_b   1.000
_cell.length_c   1.000
_cell.angle_alpha   90.00
_cell.angle_beta   90.00
_cell.angle_gamma   90.00
#
_symmetry.space_group_name_H-M   'P 1'
#
loop_
_entity.id
_entity.type
_entity.pdbx_description
1 polymer ?
#
loop_
_entity_poly.entity_id
_entity_poly.type
_entity_poly.pdbx_seq_one_letter_code
_entity_poly.pdbx_strand_id
1 'polypeptide(L)'
;MNLSEAQKIIVAECDREKKIALRNLVVIVVVALIIAVLLVVYALDPLQSTFSKTIANLENSKNVGAYYKIIFPIIFLSLIAFPLNSLRNVMNRSKQVTTVFTRIKQGEKGEVVDIENAYLTIVPLLIVRLTLDSISYIKVRVDQKEFTLPVPPLVIPHITRALAHVDVGYYEQVIGAIYGENKQEIAIEEQGQTNLAPLHTFQAFCRQTFGQQLSTLEKGRHKANKVLYLQVVISLALVGGIIYFSTVNPDFFQDSDNLFMFIGSFFVVMTIGALVYYMGQQNNTPKQQNTRNKDTSSSLQEAKKTVFTKIIHFINPKFQYIEKGHLSLPEILQSDLLKVKQYAVYGGEQFVGYYKGIPFQSCNLTLTYRPNMRRVKEADDTVFTGNYFVARPPQKFAVPIYIHPKKGVFSTVMDNEIATYLHKSGEKVAVNNEAFLQQFTVYSKDETEVRKVLTPVFMQRLLAINKRSKGNVYVVLREHTITIASNTSNITEVGLQAQDALFTKIDQALLDKMYQEIVGQFEIIDNLQIVQ
;
A
#
# COMPACT_ATOMS: atom_id res chain seq x y z
N MET A 1 0.16 -22.88 -0.34
CA MET A 1 -1.32 -22.75 -0.44
C MET A 1 -1.72 -22.86 -1.89
N ASN A 2 -2.62 -23.79 -2.20
CA ASN A 2 -3.13 -23.99 -3.57
C ASN A 2 -4.38 -23.14 -3.85
N LEU A 3 -4.80 -23.11 -5.12
CA LEU A 3 -5.94 -22.32 -5.59
C LEU A 3 -7.29 -22.76 -4.97
N SER A 4 -7.43 -24.03 -4.58
CA SER A 4 -8.64 -24.56 -3.95
C SER A 4 -8.76 -24.10 -2.49
N GLU A 5 -7.66 -24.15 -1.74
CA GLU A 5 -7.55 -23.62 -0.39
C GLU A 5 -7.82 -22.12 -0.36
N ALA A 6 -7.23 -21.36 -1.30
CA ALA A 6 -7.48 -19.93 -1.43
C ALA A 6 -8.97 -19.63 -1.67
N GLN A 7 -9.64 -20.39 -2.54
CA GLN A 7 -11.08 -20.25 -2.77
C GLN A 7 -11.88 -20.48 -1.49
N LYS A 8 -11.57 -21.54 -0.74
CA LYS A 8 -12.28 -21.89 0.50
C LYS A 8 -12.17 -20.79 1.55
N ILE A 9 -10.98 -20.23 1.73
CA ILE A 9 -10.74 -19.13 2.69
C ILE A 9 -11.51 -17.87 2.29
N ILE A 10 -11.50 -17.50 1.01
CA ILE A 10 -12.21 -16.31 0.52
C ILE A 10 -13.73 -16.46 0.66
N VAL A 11 -14.26 -17.66 0.39
CA VAL A 11 -15.70 -17.93 0.57
C VAL A 11 -16.09 -17.82 2.05
N ALA A 12 -15.27 -18.36 2.97
CA ALA A 12 -15.51 -18.21 4.40
C ALA A 12 -15.49 -16.73 4.84
N GLU A 13 -14.60 -15.93 4.25
CA GLU A 13 -14.53 -14.49 4.52
C GLU A 13 -15.75 -13.73 3.96
N CYS A 14 -16.31 -14.17 2.83
CA CYS A 14 -17.59 -13.63 2.34
C CYS A 14 -18.74 -13.87 3.34
N ASP A 15 -18.78 -15.04 3.97
CA ASP A 15 -19.80 -15.36 4.97
C ASP A 15 -19.63 -14.52 6.24
N ARG A 16 -18.38 -14.30 6.68
CA ARG A 16 -18.06 -13.39 7.78
C ARG A 16 -18.52 -11.97 7.46
N GLU A 17 -18.17 -11.46 6.29
CA GLU A 17 -18.58 -10.13 5.83
C GLU A 17 -20.10 -9.98 5.80
N LYS A 18 -20.81 -10.98 5.25
CA LYS A 18 -22.28 -11.00 5.19
C LYS A 18 -22.90 -10.92 6.59
N LYS A 19 -22.38 -11.68 7.55
CA LYS A 19 -22.86 -11.64 8.95
C LYS A 19 -22.67 -10.24 9.57
N ILE A 20 -21.52 -9.62 9.32
CA ILE A 20 -21.21 -8.28 9.85
C ILE A 20 -22.08 -7.21 9.18
N ALA A 21 -22.24 -7.25 7.86
CA ALA A 21 -23.09 -6.32 7.12
C ALA A 21 -24.56 -6.40 7.59
N LEU A 22 -25.08 -7.62 7.80
CA LEU A 22 -26.42 -7.83 8.33
C LEU A 22 -26.56 -7.28 9.76
N ARG A 23 -25.58 -7.57 10.64
CA ARG A 23 -25.56 -7.04 12.00
C ARG A 23 -25.56 -5.51 12.01
N ASN A 24 -24.73 -4.88 11.19
CA ASN A 24 -24.62 -3.42 11.11
C ASN A 24 -25.92 -2.79 10.56
N LEU A 25 -26.58 -3.43 9.60
CA LEU A 25 -27.90 -3.02 9.13
C LEU A 25 -28.94 -3.05 10.26
N VAL A 26 -28.98 -4.14 11.05
CA VAL A 26 -29.90 -4.25 12.19
C VAL A 26 -29.67 -3.12 13.19
N VAL A 27 -28.42 -2.82 13.51
CA VAL A 27 -28.07 -1.71 14.42
C VAL A 27 -28.54 -0.36 13.85
N ILE A 28 -28.31 -0.09 12.56
CA ILE A 28 -28.76 1.15 11.90
C ILE A 28 -30.30 1.27 11.97
N VAL A 29 -31.02 0.18 11.69
CA VAL A 29 -32.48 0.16 11.74
C VAL A 29 -32.99 0.41 13.16
N VAL A 30 -32.40 -0.23 14.17
CA VAL A 30 -32.78 -0.03 15.58
C VAL A 30 -32.51 1.41 16.03
N VAL A 31 -31.35 1.98 15.68
CA VAL A 31 -31.02 3.38 16.01
C VAL A 31 -31.97 4.34 15.29
N ALA A 32 -32.27 4.10 14.01
CA ALA A 32 -33.23 4.90 13.26
C ALA A 32 -34.63 4.85 13.88
N LEU A 33 -35.07 3.68 14.34
CA LEU A 33 -36.34 3.51 15.06
C LEU A 33 -36.35 4.27 16.39
N ILE A 34 -35.27 4.17 17.18
CA ILE A 34 -35.15 4.92 18.44
C ILE A 34 -35.19 6.42 18.18
N ILE A 35 -34.45 6.92 17.18
CA ILE A 35 -34.48 8.34 16.80
C ILE A 35 -35.88 8.74 16.33
N ALA A 36 -36.54 7.94 15.51
CA ALA A 36 -37.91 8.21 15.06
C ALA A 36 -38.89 8.28 16.23
N VAL A 37 -38.81 7.35 17.19
CA VAL A 37 -39.63 7.36 18.42
C VAL A 37 -39.31 8.59 19.26
N LEU A 38 -38.04 8.94 19.47
CA LEU A 38 -37.66 10.14 20.22
C LEU A 38 -38.13 11.43 19.54
N LEU A 39 -38.07 11.49 18.21
CA LEU A 39 -38.59 12.62 17.44
C LEU A 39 -40.12 12.73 17.58
N VAL A 40 -40.82 11.59 17.54
CA VAL A 40 -42.29 11.55 17.73
C VAL A 40 -42.67 11.95 19.15
N VAL A 41 -41.97 11.44 20.17
CA VAL A 41 -42.33 11.67 21.58
C VAL A 41 -41.93 13.07 22.07
N TYR A 42 -40.78 13.59 21.65
CA TYR A 42 -40.20 14.82 22.24
C TYR A 42 -40.06 16.00 21.28
N ALA A 43 -40.02 15.76 19.97
CA ALA A 43 -39.69 16.79 19.00
C ALA A 43 -40.84 17.14 18.05
N LEU A 44 -41.96 16.40 18.02
CA LEU A 44 -43.07 16.65 17.11
C LEU A 44 -43.66 18.06 17.27
N ASP A 45 -43.95 18.50 18.49
CA ASP A 45 -44.55 19.83 18.72
C ASP A 45 -43.57 21.00 18.44
N PRO A 46 -42.30 20.98 18.91
CA PRO A 46 -41.31 21.99 18.53
C PRO A 46 -40.93 21.96 17.05
N LEU A 47 -40.82 20.78 16.42
CA LEU A 47 -40.53 20.67 14.98
C LEU A 47 -41.72 21.14 14.16
N GLN A 48 -42.97 20.80 14.48
CA GLN A 48 -44.12 21.31 13.73
C GLN A 48 -44.22 22.83 13.79
N SER A 49 -43.95 23.45 14.94
CA SER A 49 -43.98 24.92 15.08
C SER A 49 -42.79 25.62 14.42
N THR A 50 -41.60 25.01 14.43
CA THR A 50 -40.41 25.56 13.76
C THR A 50 -40.47 25.33 12.25
N PHE A 51 -40.83 24.11 11.82
CA PHE A 51 -40.96 23.72 10.42
C PHE A 51 -42.13 24.43 9.75
N SER A 52 -43.26 24.67 10.43
CA SER A 52 -44.34 25.51 9.90
C SER A 52 -43.94 26.97 9.76
N LYS A 53 -43.17 27.55 10.71
CA LYS A 53 -42.60 28.90 10.58
C LYS A 53 -41.57 29.01 9.46
N THR A 54 -40.69 28.01 9.31
CA THR A 54 -39.70 27.96 8.23
C THR A 54 -40.37 27.75 6.87
N ILE A 55 -41.39 26.89 6.78
CA ILE A 55 -42.19 26.68 5.56
C ILE A 55 -43.01 27.93 5.23
N ALA A 56 -43.62 28.61 6.20
CA ALA A 56 -44.34 29.85 5.96
C ALA A 56 -43.41 30.96 5.45
N ASN A 57 -42.17 31.03 5.96
CA ASN A 57 -41.14 31.93 5.43
C ASN A 57 -40.65 31.53 4.02
N LEU A 58 -40.63 30.23 3.69
CA LEU A 58 -40.29 29.75 2.35
C LEU A 58 -41.43 29.88 1.33
N GLU A 59 -42.70 29.75 1.73
CA GLU A 59 -43.88 29.94 0.87
C GLU A 59 -44.06 31.40 0.45
N ASN A 60 -43.57 32.35 1.24
CA ASN A 60 -43.48 33.76 0.85
C ASN A 60 -42.42 34.04 -0.23
N SER A 61 -41.50 33.09 -0.49
CA SER A 61 -40.62 33.12 -1.65
C SER A 61 -41.29 32.37 -2.79
N LYS A 62 -41.71 33.09 -3.84
CA LYS A 62 -42.67 32.64 -4.87
C LYS A 62 -42.33 31.35 -5.64
N ASN A 63 -41.21 30.66 -5.39
CA ASN A 63 -40.83 29.44 -6.12
C ASN A 63 -40.14 28.33 -5.30
N VAL A 64 -39.92 28.46 -3.98
CA VAL A 64 -39.12 27.46 -3.22
C VAL A 64 -39.98 26.42 -2.49
N GLY A 65 -41.26 26.72 -2.25
CA GLY A 65 -42.17 25.89 -1.45
C GLY A 65 -42.56 24.51 -2.01
N ALA A 66 -42.37 24.25 -3.30
CA ALA A 66 -42.67 22.94 -3.90
C ALA A 66 -41.50 21.94 -3.80
N TYR A 67 -40.25 22.44 -3.77
CA TYR A 67 -39.07 21.61 -3.89
C TYR A 67 -38.77 20.78 -2.63
N TYR A 68 -38.98 21.33 -1.44
CA TYR A 68 -38.67 20.60 -0.19
C TYR A 68 -39.58 19.36 0.01
N LYS A 69 -40.84 19.41 -0.44
CA LYS A 69 -41.79 18.29 -0.38
C LYS A 69 -41.35 17.09 -1.23
N ILE A 70 -40.49 17.32 -2.21
CA ILE A 70 -39.93 16.29 -3.11
C ILE A 70 -38.50 15.92 -2.69
N ILE A 71 -37.69 16.91 -2.29
CA ILE A 71 -36.28 16.73 -1.92
C ILE A 71 -36.14 15.91 -0.63
N PHE A 72 -36.93 16.17 0.41
CA PHE A 72 -36.80 15.43 1.68
C PHE A 72 -37.14 13.94 1.56
N PRO A 73 -38.23 13.52 0.89
CA PRO A 73 -38.48 12.10 0.62
C PRO A 73 -37.39 11.45 -0.22
N ILE A 74 -36.81 12.15 -1.21
CA ILE A 74 -35.70 11.63 -2.02
C ILE A 74 -34.42 11.46 -1.18
N ILE A 75 -34.10 12.41 -0.31
CA ILE A 75 -32.97 12.30 0.63
C ILE A 75 -33.19 11.10 1.56
N PHE A 76 -34.40 10.93 2.10
CA PHE A 76 -34.73 9.81 2.98
C PHE A 76 -34.68 8.45 2.25
N LEU A 77 -35.23 8.36 1.04
CA LEU A 77 -35.16 7.16 0.21
C LEU A 77 -33.72 6.84 -0.20
N SER A 78 -32.88 7.84 -0.49
CA SER A 78 -31.47 7.64 -0.82
C SER A 78 -30.63 7.16 0.37
N LEU A 79 -30.93 7.65 1.58
CA LEU A 79 -30.32 7.19 2.83
C LEU A 79 -30.63 5.72 3.14
N ILE A 80 -31.81 5.22 2.76
CA ILE A 80 -32.19 3.80 2.91
C ILE A 80 -31.69 2.95 1.73
N ALA A 81 -31.69 3.49 0.51
CA ALA A 81 -31.24 2.78 -0.68
C ALA A 81 -29.74 2.45 -0.65
N PHE A 82 -28.91 3.34 -0.09
CA PHE A 82 -27.46 3.12 0.02
C PHE A 82 -27.06 1.86 0.81
N PRO A 83 -27.50 1.65 2.07
CA PRO A 83 -27.18 0.44 2.83
C PRO A 83 -27.80 -0.82 2.22
N LEU A 84 -28.98 -0.74 1.61
CA LEU A 84 -29.60 -1.87 0.90
C LEU A 84 -28.80 -2.30 -0.34
N ASN A 85 -28.30 -1.34 -1.12
CA ASN A 85 -27.45 -1.62 -2.29
C ASN A 85 -26.10 -2.22 -1.86
N SER A 86 -25.51 -1.70 -0.77
CA SER A 86 -24.29 -2.26 -0.18
C SER A 86 -24.48 -3.71 0.26
N LEU A 87 -25.60 -4.03 0.93
CA LEU A 87 -25.94 -5.40 1.32
C LEU A 87 -26.12 -6.32 0.11
N ARG A 88 -26.79 -5.85 -0.94
CA ARG A 88 -26.94 -6.62 -2.19
C ARG A 88 -25.59 -6.98 -2.81
N ASN A 89 -24.63 -6.06 -2.79
CA ASN A 89 -23.28 -6.32 -3.29
C ASN A 89 -22.55 -7.38 -2.46
N VAL A 90 -22.61 -7.28 -1.12
CA VAL A 90 -22.03 -8.28 -0.20
C VAL A 90 -22.66 -9.66 -0.41
N MET A 91 -23.99 -9.74 -0.56
CA MET A 91 -24.72 -10.99 -0.77
C MET A 91 -24.34 -11.71 -2.08
N ASN A 92 -23.96 -10.97 -3.12
CA ASN A 92 -23.58 -11.54 -4.41
C ASN A 92 -22.08 -11.86 -4.51
N ARG A 93 -21.27 -11.45 -3.55
CA ARG A 93 -19.80 -11.55 -3.60
C ARG A 93 -19.29 -13.00 -3.63
N SER A 94 -19.92 -13.90 -2.88
CA SER A 94 -19.57 -15.34 -2.92
C SER A 94 -19.74 -15.95 -4.33
N LYS A 95 -20.78 -15.54 -5.09
CA LYS A 95 -20.94 -15.97 -6.49
C LYS A 95 -19.83 -15.41 -7.39
N GLN A 96 -19.40 -14.17 -7.15
CA GLN A 96 -18.29 -13.55 -7.89
C GLN A 96 -16.98 -14.30 -7.64
N VAL A 97 -16.70 -14.68 -6.38
CA VAL A 97 -15.52 -15.49 -6.02
C VAL A 97 -15.52 -16.81 -6.77
N THR A 98 -16.61 -17.57 -6.73
CA THR A 98 -16.70 -18.85 -7.46
C THR A 98 -16.50 -18.64 -8.97
N THR A 99 -17.06 -17.58 -9.55
CA THR A 99 -16.86 -17.24 -10.97
C THR A 99 -15.39 -16.99 -11.29
N VAL A 100 -14.69 -16.20 -10.47
CA VAL A 100 -13.26 -15.88 -10.63
C VAL A 100 -12.41 -17.15 -10.57
N PHE A 101 -12.59 -17.96 -9.53
CA PHE A 101 -11.78 -19.17 -9.34
C PHE A 101 -12.03 -20.24 -10.40
N THR A 102 -13.27 -20.37 -10.88
CA THR A 102 -13.58 -21.27 -12.00
C THR A 102 -12.86 -20.84 -13.28
N ARG A 103 -12.88 -19.55 -13.61
CA ARG A 103 -12.18 -19.00 -14.78
C ARG A 103 -10.67 -19.19 -14.70
N ILE A 104 -10.08 -18.95 -13.53
CA ILE A 104 -8.65 -19.17 -13.31
C ILE A 104 -8.29 -20.65 -13.45
N LYS A 105 -9.12 -21.56 -12.92
CA LYS A 105 -8.94 -23.02 -13.10
C LYS A 105 -9.08 -23.45 -14.57
N GLN A 106 -9.86 -22.72 -15.37
CA GLN A 106 -10.01 -22.94 -16.82
C GLN A 106 -8.84 -22.36 -17.64
N GLY A 107 -7.85 -21.74 -16.99
CA GLY A 107 -6.64 -21.22 -17.64
C GLY A 107 -6.65 -19.72 -17.92
N GLU A 108 -7.70 -18.99 -17.54
CA GLU A 108 -7.71 -17.53 -17.63
C GLU A 108 -6.71 -16.93 -16.61
N LYS A 109 -5.98 -15.89 -17.02
CA LYS A 109 -5.02 -15.23 -16.13
C LYS A 109 -5.73 -14.34 -15.12
N GLY A 110 -5.47 -14.58 -13.83
CA GLY A 110 -5.92 -13.71 -12.75
C GLY A 110 -4.82 -12.71 -12.36
N GLU A 111 -5.10 -11.42 -12.50
CA GLU A 111 -4.16 -10.35 -12.12
C GLU A 111 -4.65 -9.62 -10.87
N VAL A 112 -3.79 -9.47 -9.85
CA VAL A 112 -4.11 -8.64 -8.67
C VAL A 112 -3.85 -7.18 -9.01
N VAL A 113 -4.93 -6.42 -9.20
CA VAL A 113 -4.87 -4.99 -9.56
C VAL A 113 -4.62 -4.12 -8.35
N ASP A 114 -5.24 -4.43 -7.22
CA ASP A 114 -5.28 -3.55 -6.05
C ASP A 114 -5.59 -4.32 -4.76
N ILE A 115 -5.16 -3.76 -3.62
CA ILE A 115 -5.41 -4.31 -2.29
C ILE A 115 -5.81 -3.16 -1.37
N GLU A 116 -7.03 -3.21 -0.85
CA GLU A 116 -7.59 -2.17 0.01
C GLU A 116 -7.98 -2.73 1.37
N ASN A 117 -7.81 -1.94 2.43
CA ASN A 117 -8.26 -2.31 3.78
C ASN A 117 -9.47 -1.47 4.18
N ALA A 118 -10.53 -2.14 4.62
CA ALA A 118 -11.75 -1.51 5.09
C ALA A 118 -12.12 -1.98 6.49
N TYR A 119 -12.89 -1.16 7.19
CA TYR A 119 -13.50 -1.50 8.47
C TYR A 119 -14.99 -1.52 8.27
N LEU A 120 -15.60 -2.68 8.49
CA LEU A 120 -17.02 -2.85 8.23
C LEU A 120 -17.88 -2.12 9.26
N THR A 121 -17.33 -1.88 10.46
CA THR A 121 -18.03 -1.22 11.55
C THR A 121 -17.24 0.00 12.02
N ILE A 122 -17.83 1.18 11.87
CA ILE A 122 -17.26 2.44 12.34
C ILE A 122 -18.28 3.07 13.28
N VAL A 123 -17.95 3.13 14.58
CA VAL A 123 -18.77 3.81 15.58
C VAL A 123 -18.16 5.18 15.86
N PRO A 124 -18.78 6.29 15.39
CA PRO A 124 -18.34 7.63 15.73
C PRO A 124 -18.74 7.96 17.18
N LEU A 125 -17.75 8.26 18.02
CA LEU A 125 -17.89 8.70 19.41
C LEU A 125 -17.44 10.18 19.52
N LEU A 126 -18.18 11.07 18.85
CA LEU A 126 -17.92 12.53 18.76
C LEU A 126 -16.52 12.91 18.26
N ILE A 127 -15.51 12.80 19.13
CA ILE A 127 -14.11 13.13 18.87
C ILE A 127 -13.28 11.87 18.59
N VAL A 128 -13.75 10.70 19.03
CA VAL A 128 -13.10 9.39 18.88
C VAL A 128 -13.84 8.56 17.84
N ARG A 129 -13.14 7.71 17.08
CA ARG A 129 -13.78 6.66 16.26
C ARG A 129 -13.33 5.31 16.76
N LEU A 130 -14.29 4.44 17.04
CA LEU A 130 -14.04 3.03 17.29
C LEU A 130 -14.22 2.29 15.96
N THR A 131 -13.14 1.79 15.39
CA THR A 131 -13.17 0.97 14.17
C THR A 131 -13.05 -0.49 14.55
N LEU A 132 -14.04 -1.30 14.15
CA LEU A 132 -14.08 -2.74 14.42
C LEU A 132 -14.21 -3.52 13.11
N ASP A 133 -13.90 -4.80 13.18
CA ASP A 133 -14.07 -5.76 12.08
C ASP A 133 -13.33 -5.34 10.79
N SER A 134 -12.01 -5.35 10.84
CA SER A 134 -11.19 -5.15 9.65
C SER A 134 -11.40 -6.28 8.64
N ILE A 135 -11.57 -5.89 7.38
CA ILE A 135 -11.59 -6.78 6.22
C ILE A 135 -10.69 -6.18 5.14
N SER A 136 -9.95 -7.04 4.44
CA SER A 136 -9.15 -6.61 3.29
C SER A 136 -9.84 -7.05 2.02
N TYR A 137 -9.68 -6.28 0.95
CA TYR A 137 -10.21 -6.58 -0.37
C TYR A 137 -9.08 -6.65 -1.38
N ILE A 138 -9.03 -7.76 -2.12
CA ILE A 138 -8.17 -7.89 -3.29
C ILE A 138 -9.03 -7.67 -4.53
N LYS A 139 -8.67 -6.67 -5.36
CA LYS A 139 -9.26 -6.48 -6.68
C LYS A 139 -8.52 -7.37 -7.67
N VAL A 140 -9.20 -8.38 -8.21
CA VAL A 140 -8.67 -9.31 -9.20
C VAL A 140 -9.28 -9.01 -10.56
N ARG A 141 -8.44 -8.86 -11.59
CA ARG A 141 -8.84 -8.76 -12.98
C ARG A 141 -8.76 -10.13 -13.64
N VAL A 142 -9.86 -10.55 -14.23
CA VAL A 142 -9.97 -11.77 -15.03
C VAL A 142 -10.72 -11.41 -16.30
N ASP A 143 -10.10 -11.64 -17.47
CA ASP A 143 -10.70 -11.37 -18.79
C ASP A 143 -11.29 -9.95 -18.88
N GLN A 144 -10.48 -8.95 -18.50
CA GLN A 144 -10.82 -7.52 -18.50
C GLN A 144 -11.91 -7.08 -17.51
N LYS A 145 -12.52 -7.99 -16.76
CA LYS A 145 -13.46 -7.69 -15.68
C LYS A 145 -12.76 -7.68 -14.33
N GLU A 146 -13.06 -6.69 -13.52
CA GLU A 146 -12.52 -6.55 -12.17
C GLU A 146 -13.53 -7.05 -11.14
N PHE A 147 -13.03 -7.85 -10.20
CA PHE A 147 -13.79 -8.47 -9.13
C PHE A 147 -13.16 -8.10 -7.79
N THR A 148 -13.97 -7.82 -6.78
CA THR A 148 -13.48 -7.47 -5.44
C THR A 148 -13.72 -8.66 -4.50
N LEU A 149 -12.63 -9.27 -4.03
CA LEU A 149 -12.65 -10.47 -3.20
C LEU A 149 -12.30 -10.11 -1.76
N PRO A 150 -13.13 -10.46 -0.76
CA PRO A 150 -12.80 -10.23 0.62
C PRO A 150 -11.80 -11.28 1.10
N VAL A 151 -10.78 -10.84 1.83
CA VAL A 151 -9.71 -11.71 2.31
C VAL A 151 -9.30 -11.33 3.73
N PRO A 152 -8.96 -12.33 4.57
CA PRO A 152 -8.32 -12.06 5.84
C PRO A 152 -6.94 -11.41 5.62
N PRO A 153 -6.58 -10.34 6.36
CA PRO A 153 -5.33 -9.61 6.15
C PRO A 153 -4.07 -10.49 6.18
N LEU A 154 -4.05 -11.50 7.08
CA LEU A 154 -2.91 -12.37 7.30
C LEU A 154 -2.58 -13.28 6.11
N VAL A 155 -3.57 -13.61 5.28
CA VAL A 155 -3.41 -14.55 4.16
C VAL A 155 -3.24 -13.85 2.81
N ILE A 156 -3.29 -12.51 2.77
CA ILE A 156 -3.16 -11.72 1.53
C ILE A 156 -1.93 -12.15 0.72
N PRO A 157 -0.71 -12.25 1.29
CA PRO A 157 0.46 -12.64 0.51
C PRO A 157 0.32 -14.01 -0.14
N HIS A 158 -0.30 -14.96 0.57
CA HIS A 158 -0.47 -16.31 0.08
C HIS A 158 -1.53 -16.39 -1.02
N ILE A 159 -2.59 -15.59 -0.93
CA ILE A 159 -3.63 -15.51 -1.97
C ILE A 159 -3.07 -14.81 -3.22
N THR A 160 -2.37 -13.69 -3.07
CA THR A 160 -1.69 -13.02 -4.18
C THR A 160 -0.76 -13.97 -4.92
N ARG A 161 0.02 -14.78 -4.18
CA ARG A 161 0.89 -15.82 -4.75
C ARG A 161 0.13 -16.91 -5.49
N ALA A 162 -0.95 -17.43 -4.90
CA ALA A 162 -1.78 -18.45 -5.56
C ALA A 162 -2.40 -17.95 -6.87
N LEU A 163 -2.62 -16.64 -7.00
CA LEU A 163 -3.11 -15.99 -8.21
C LEU A 163 -1.98 -15.66 -9.22
N ALA A 164 -0.72 -15.55 -8.77
CA ALA A 164 0.37 -14.96 -9.56
C ALA A 164 0.98 -15.86 -10.67
N HIS A 165 0.46 -17.07 -10.94
CA HIS A 165 1.03 -18.03 -11.90
C HIS A 165 2.54 -18.32 -11.69
N VAL A 166 2.99 -18.23 -10.44
CA VAL A 166 4.37 -18.53 -10.04
C VAL A 166 4.50 -20.03 -9.80
N ASP A 167 5.68 -20.61 -9.98
CA ASP A 167 5.93 -22.00 -9.57
C ASP A 167 5.93 -22.08 -8.02
N VAL A 168 4.76 -22.46 -7.51
CA VAL A 168 4.44 -22.58 -6.09
C VAL A 168 5.34 -23.61 -5.40
N GLY A 169 5.76 -24.66 -6.10
CA GLY A 169 6.62 -25.70 -5.53
C GLY A 169 8.01 -25.16 -5.20
N TYR A 170 8.63 -24.45 -6.14
CA TYR A 170 9.91 -23.78 -5.89
C TYR A 170 9.79 -22.70 -4.80
N TYR A 171 8.72 -21.91 -4.80
CA TYR A 171 8.48 -20.93 -3.75
C TYR A 171 8.39 -21.58 -2.36
N GLU A 172 7.57 -22.63 -2.22
CA GLU A 172 7.40 -23.35 -0.95
C GLU A 172 8.71 -24.01 -0.50
N GLN A 173 9.54 -24.47 -1.43
CA GLN A 173 10.90 -24.95 -1.15
C GLN A 173 11.79 -23.84 -0.57
N VAL A 174 11.85 -22.66 -1.21
CA VAL A 174 12.66 -21.53 -0.73
C VAL A 174 12.19 -21.07 0.65
N ILE A 175 10.89 -20.84 0.84
CA ILE A 175 10.35 -20.36 2.12
C ILE A 175 10.47 -21.42 3.21
N GLY A 176 10.26 -22.70 2.88
CA GLY A 176 10.51 -23.82 3.78
C GLY A 176 11.97 -23.87 4.21
N ALA A 177 12.91 -23.58 3.31
CA ALA A 177 14.32 -23.48 3.67
C ALA A 177 14.61 -22.30 4.60
N ILE A 178 13.96 -21.14 4.42
CA ILE A 178 14.16 -19.97 5.31
C ILE A 178 13.53 -20.20 6.70
N TYR A 179 12.27 -20.65 6.75
CA TYR A 179 11.45 -20.63 7.98
C TYR A 179 11.09 -22.00 8.56
N GLY A 180 11.30 -23.10 7.83
CA GLY A 180 10.89 -24.45 8.23
C GLY A 180 11.64 -25.01 9.45
N GLU A 181 10.98 -25.95 10.12
CA GLU A 181 11.46 -26.62 11.34
C GLU A 181 12.61 -27.61 11.08
N ASN A 182 12.64 -28.26 9.92
CA ASN A 182 13.73 -29.14 9.48
C ASN A 182 14.91 -28.31 8.98
N LYS A 183 15.59 -27.70 9.95
CA LYS A 183 16.61 -26.67 9.81
C LYS A 183 17.97 -27.15 9.25
N GLN A 184 18.11 -28.39 8.78
CA GLN A 184 19.42 -29.00 8.45
C GLN A 184 19.57 -29.68 7.07
N GLU A 185 18.54 -29.88 6.24
CA GLU A 185 18.68 -30.72 5.03
C GLU A 185 18.02 -30.15 3.77
N ILE A 186 18.29 -28.89 3.42
CA ILE A 186 18.02 -28.42 2.06
C ILE A 186 19.35 -27.98 1.44
N ALA A 187 20.26 -28.94 1.32
CA ALA A 187 21.38 -28.85 0.39
C ALA A 187 20.80 -28.98 -1.02
N ILE A 188 20.43 -27.86 -1.63
CA ILE A 188 20.17 -27.86 -3.06
C ILE A 188 21.52 -27.73 -3.73
N GLU A 189 21.90 -28.76 -4.48
CA GLU A 189 22.94 -28.67 -5.48
C GLU A 189 22.54 -27.58 -6.49
N GLU A 190 23.03 -26.35 -6.30
CA GLU A 190 23.02 -25.39 -7.40
C GLU A 190 24.07 -25.81 -8.44
N GLN A 191 23.59 -26.42 -9.53
CA GLN A 191 24.26 -26.27 -10.82
C GLN A 191 24.02 -24.84 -11.32
N GLY A 192 25.02 -23.97 -11.13
CA GLY A 192 25.08 -22.61 -11.65
C GLY A 192 25.62 -21.60 -10.63
N GLN A 193 26.85 -21.11 -10.84
CA GLN A 193 27.44 -20.08 -10.00
C GLN A 193 26.78 -18.72 -10.32
N THR A 194 25.97 -18.17 -9.41
CA THR A 194 25.41 -16.82 -9.58
C THR A 194 26.52 -15.79 -9.41
N ASN A 195 27.09 -15.32 -10.52
CA ASN A 195 28.10 -14.28 -10.50
C ASN A 195 27.42 -12.90 -10.64
N LEU A 196 27.65 -12.01 -9.67
CA LEU A 196 27.07 -10.67 -9.69
C LEU A 196 27.80 -9.83 -10.74
N ALA A 197 27.08 -9.47 -11.81
CA ALA A 197 27.66 -8.66 -12.87
C ALA A 197 28.04 -7.25 -12.36
N PRO A 198 29.11 -6.64 -12.90
CA PRO A 198 29.40 -5.23 -12.62
C PRO A 198 28.27 -4.30 -13.10
N LEU A 199 28.14 -3.13 -12.45
CA LEU A 199 27.12 -2.14 -12.79
C LEU A 199 27.12 -1.74 -14.28
N HIS A 200 28.30 -1.61 -14.90
CA HIS A 200 28.39 -1.21 -16.31
C HIS A 200 27.78 -2.26 -17.25
N THR A 201 27.89 -3.55 -16.92
CA THR A 201 27.27 -4.65 -17.68
C THR A 201 25.75 -4.59 -17.55
N PHE A 202 25.25 -4.34 -16.34
CA PHE A 202 23.83 -4.12 -16.09
C PHE A 202 23.29 -2.89 -16.86
N GLN A 203 24.03 -1.79 -16.88
CA GLN A 203 23.66 -0.59 -17.65
C GLN A 203 23.56 -0.87 -19.15
N ALA A 204 24.47 -1.66 -19.71
CA ALA A 204 24.40 -2.08 -21.11
C ALA A 204 23.15 -2.92 -21.39
N PHE A 205 22.85 -3.90 -20.51
CA PHE A 205 21.62 -4.69 -20.57
C PHE A 205 20.36 -3.82 -20.52
N CYS A 206 20.29 -2.85 -19.62
CA CYS A 206 19.13 -1.96 -19.50
C CYS A 206 18.91 -1.12 -20.77
N ARG A 207 19.99 -0.57 -21.34
CA ARG A 207 19.91 0.21 -22.58
C ARG A 207 19.38 -0.62 -23.74
N GLN A 208 19.87 -1.85 -23.89
CA GLN A 208 19.43 -2.76 -24.94
C GLN A 208 17.98 -3.24 -24.74
N THR A 209 17.62 -3.57 -23.49
CA THR A 209 16.36 -4.25 -23.17
C THR A 209 15.19 -3.29 -23.00
N PHE A 210 15.46 -2.09 -22.47
CA PHE A 210 14.43 -1.12 -22.07
C PHE A 210 14.55 0.24 -22.76
N GLY A 211 15.61 0.52 -23.53
CA GLY A 211 15.88 1.86 -24.07
C GLY A 211 14.70 2.47 -24.86
N GLN A 212 14.02 1.67 -25.68
CA GLN A 212 12.84 2.10 -26.42
C GLN A 212 11.61 2.31 -25.53
N GLN A 213 11.42 1.44 -24.53
CA GLN A 213 10.29 1.55 -23.58
C GLN A 213 10.46 2.77 -22.66
N LEU A 214 11.65 2.98 -22.10
CA LEU A 214 11.97 4.11 -21.23
C LEU A 214 11.81 5.45 -21.95
N SER A 215 12.27 5.56 -23.19
CA SER A 215 12.11 6.79 -24.00
C SER A 215 10.66 7.09 -24.35
N THR A 216 9.83 6.06 -24.53
CA THR A 216 8.40 6.22 -24.79
C THR A 216 7.65 6.68 -23.54
N LEU A 217 7.94 6.07 -22.38
CA LEU A 217 7.39 6.48 -21.08
C LEU A 217 7.75 7.95 -20.75
N GLU A 218 8.99 8.36 -21.01
CA GLU A 218 9.46 9.72 -20.75
C GLU A 218 8.78 10.78 -21.65
N LYS A 219 8.52 10.44 -22.93
CA LYS A 219 7.75 11.31 -23.83
C LYS A 219 6.30 11.49 -23.34
N GLY A 220 5.68 10.43 -22.84
CA GLY A 220 4.35 10.49 -22.22
C GLY A 220 4.33 11.41 -20.99
N ARG A 221 5.32 11.27 -20.11
CA ARG A 221 5.50 12.11 -18.92
C ARG A 221 5.62 13.60 -19.25
N HIS A 222 6.47 13.95 -20.23
CA HIS A 222 6.65 15.34 -20.64
C HIS A 222 5.38 16.00 -21.17
N LYS A 223 4.50 15.23 -21.84
CA LYS A 223 3.20 15.72 -22.32
C LYS A 223 2.23 15.97 -21.16
N ALA A 224 2.17 15.06 -20.18
CA ALA A 224 1.32 15.21 -19.00
C ALA A 224 1.72 16.43 -18.14
N ASN A 225 3.02 16.63 -17.92
CA ASN A 225 3.52 17.79 -17.16
C ASN A 225 3.19 19.13 -17.82
N LYS A 226 3.19 19.22 -19.16
CA LYS A 226 2.77 20.43 -19.88
C LYS A 226 1.28 20.75 -19.67
N VAL A 227 0.42 19.74 -19.63
CA VAL A 227 -1.02 19.92 -19.39
C VAL A 227 -1.27 20.40 -17.96
N LEU A 228 -0.56 19.85 -16.97
CA LEU A 228 -0.69 20.26 -15.57
C LEU A 228 -0.18 21.70 -15.36
N TYR A 229 0.95 22.05 -15.97
CA TYR A 229 1.45 23.43 -15.95
C TYR A 229 0.43 24.41 -16.55
N LEU A 230 -0.18 24.07 -17.68
CA LEU A 230 -1.22 24.88 -18.30
C LEU A 230 -2.45 25.04 -17.39
N GLN A 231 -2.88 23.97 -16.71
CA GLN A 231 -3.98 24.02 -15.74
C GLN A 231 -3.65 24.94 -14.55
N VAL A 232 -2.45 24.83 -13.98
CA VAL A 232 -2.01 25.71 -12.88
C VAL A 232 -2.00 27.17 -13.32
N VAL A 233 -1.51 27.47 -14.53
CA VAL A 233 -1.52 28.83 -15.08
C VAL A 233 -2.95 29.34 -15.27
N ILE A 234 -3.87 28.53 -15.81
CA ILE A 234 -5.29 28.92 -15.96
C ILE A 234 -5.95 29.14 -14.59
N SER A 235 -5.69 28.27 -13.61
CA SER A 235 -6.21 28.43 -12.25
C SER A 235 -5.68 29.70 -11.58
N LEU A 236 -4.39 30.01 -11.72
CA LEU A 236 -3.80 31.25 -11.21
C LEU A 236 -4.36 32.49 -11.92
N ALA A 237 -4.61 32.40 -13.23
CA ALA A 237 -5.23 33.49 -14.00
C ALA A 237 -6.69 33.73 -13.58
N LEU A 238 -7.45 32.67 -13.30
CA LEU A 238 -8.81 32.77 -12.76
C LEU A 238 -8.82 33.39 -11.36
N VAL A 239 -7.95 32.91 -10.46
CA VAL A 239 -7.83 33.47 -9.10
C VAL A 239 -7.40 34.93 -9.15
N GLY A 240 -6.39 35.26 -9.97
CA GLY A 240 -5.94 36.64 -10.17
C GLY A 240 -7.01 37.54 -10.78
N GLY A 241 -7.79 37.02 -11.74
CA GLY A 241 -8.93 37.72 -12.33
C GLY A 241 -10.05 37.98 -11.33
N ILE A 242 -10.32 37.03 -10.43
CA ILE A 242 -11.31 37.18 -9.34
C ILE A 242 -10.83 38.23 -8.33
N ILE A 243 -9.55 38.20 -7.93
CA ILE A 243 -8.97 39.20 -7.02
C ILE A 243 -9.08 40.58 -7.67
N TYR A 244 -8.68 40.74 -8.92
CA TYR A 244 -8.79 41.99 -9.66
C TYR A 244 -10.25 42.48 -9.76
N PHE A 245 -11.19 41.60 -10.11
CA PHE A 245 -12.62 41.93 -10.19
C PHE A 245 -13.19 42.36 -8.83
N SER A 246 -12.79 41.70 -7.74
CA SER A 246 -13.18 42.06 -6.37
C SER A 246 -12.63 43.40 -5.93
N THR A 247 -11.43 43.79 -6.40
CA THR A 247 -10.86 45.11 -6.11
C THR A 247 -11.50 46.24 -6.90
N VAL A 248 -11.96 45.96 -8.13
CA VAL A 248 -12.59 46.96 -9.01
C VAL A 248 -14.08 47.14 -8.68
N ASN A 249 -14.75 46.08 -8.21
CA ASN A 249 -16.18 46.11 -7.85
C ASN A 249 -16.40 45.59 -6.42
N PRO A 250 -16.01 46.35 -5.39
CA PRO A 250 -16.07 45.91 -3.99
C PRO A 250 -17.51 45.68 -3.49
N ASP A 251 -18.48 46.41 -4.04
CA ASP A 251 -19.90 46.32 -3.63
C ASP A 251 -20.57 45.02 -4.12
N PHE A 252 -20.01 44.39 -5.16
CA PHE A 252 -20.53 43.14 -5.74
C PHE A 252 -20.50 41.97 -4.75
N PHE A 253 -19.53 41.95 -3.83
CA PHE A 253 -19.39 40.91 -2.81
C PHE A 253 -20.03 41.27 -1.45
N GLN A 254 -20.56 42.50 -1.29
CA GLN A 254 -21.30 42.90 -0.10
C GLN A 254 -22.77 42.48 -0.16
N ASP A 255 -23.34 42.39 -1.36
CA ASP A 255 -24.68 41.87 -1.58
C ASP A 255 -24.68 40.35 -1.42
N SER A 256 -25.44 39.86 -0.44
CA SER A 256 -25.56 38.43 -0.16
C SER A 256 -26.08 37.66 -1.38
N ASP A 257 -26.98 38.24 -2.19
CA ASP A 257 -27.56 37.55 -3.35
C ASP A 257 -26.54 37.38 -4.47
N ASN A 258 -25.68 38.38 -4.70
CA ASN A 258 -24.60 38.30 -5.69
C ASN A 258 -23.46 37.39 -5.21
N LEU A 259 -23.15 37.38 -3.91
CA LEU A 259 -22.17 36.46 -3.32
C LEU A 259 -22.69 35.01 -3.37
N PHE A 260 -23.97 34.76 -3.13
CA PHE A 260 -24.59 33.45 -3.29
C PHE A 260 -24.71 33.02 -4.76
N MET A 261 -24.96 33.92 -5.71
CA MET A 261 -24.90 33.61 -7.14
C MET A 261 -23.47 33.34 -7.62
N PHE A 262 -22.46 34.03 -7.07
CA PHE A 262 -21.06 33.80 -7.40
C PHE A 262 -20.55 32.47 -6.83
N ILE A 263 -20.80 32.19 -5.55
CA ILE A 263 -20.48 30.90 -4.93
C ILE A 263 -21.30 29.79 -5.62
N GLY A 264 -22.58 30.03 -5.88
CA GLY A 264 -23.48 29.13 -6.57
C GLY A 264 -23.02 28.81 -8.00
N SER A 265 -22.60 29.81 -8.79
CA SER A 265 -22.07 29.60 -10.13
C SER A 265 -20.70 28.90 -10.12
N PHE A 266 -19.84 29.17 -9.13
CA PHE A 266 -18.60 28.43 -8.92
C PHE A 266 -18.86 26.96 -8.57
N PHE A 267 -19.80 26.68 -7.65
CA PHE A 267 -20.22 25.32 -7.32
C PHE A 267 -20.94 24.65 -8.49
N VAL A 268 -21.72 25.37 -9.30
CA VAL A 268 -22.38 24.85 -10.51
C VAL A 268 -21.36 24.53 -11.60
N VAL A 269 -20.34 25.36 -11.81
CA VAL A 269 -19.25 25.05 -12.76
C VAL A 269 -18.37 23.90 -12.25
N MET A 270 -18.09 23.83 -10.95
CA MET A 270 -17.36 22.71 -10.35
C MET A 270 -18.17 21.42 -10.34
N THR A 271 -19.47 21.47 -10.09
CA THR A 271 -20.36 20.30 -10.13
C THR A 271 -20.68 19.89 -11.56
N ILE A 272 -20.90 20.79 -12.50
CA ILE A 272 -21.01 20.46 -13.93
C ILE A 272 -19.67 19.95 -14.46
N GLY A 273 -18.54 20.52 -14.04
CA GLY A 273 -17.21 19.99 -14.36
C GLY A 273 -16.98 18.58 -13.79
N ALA A 274 -17.37 18.36 -12.53
CA ALA A 274 -17.31 17.05 -11.88
C ALA A 274 -18.32 16.06 -12.47
N LEU A 275 -19.49 16.52 -12.92
CA LEU A 275 -20.56 15.72 -13.49
C LEU A 275 -20.32 15.45 -14.98
N VAL A 276 -19.66 16.33 -15.73
CA VAL A 276 -19.10 16.07 -17.07
C VAL A 276 -17.88 15.15 -16.96
N TYR A 277 -17.07 15.26 -15.91
CA TYR A 277 -16.02 14.29 -15.59
C TYR A 277 -16.62 12.92 -15.25
N TYR A 278 -17.65 12.85 -14.39
CA TYR A 278 -18.35 11.61 -14.00
C TYR A 278 -19.22 11.02 -15.13
N MET A 279 -19.90 11.84 -15.94
CA MET A 279 -20.69 11.40 -17.10
C MET A 279 -19.80 11.09 -18.30
N GLY A 280 -18.67 11.77 -18.48
CA GLY A 280 -17.57 11.32 -19.35
C GLY A 280 -16.96 10.00 -18.86
N GLN A 281 -17.10 9.69 -17.57
CA GLN A 281 -16.77 8.42 -16.93
C GLN A 281 -17.96 7.42 -16.93
N GLN A 282 -19.12 7.72 -17.54
CA GLN A 282 -20.29 6.82 -17.50
C GLN A 282 -20.98 6.61 -18.86
N ASN A 283 -20.96 7.60 -19.75
CA ASN A 283 -21.44 7.50 -21.14
C ASN A 283 -20.43 6.85 -22.08
N ASN A 284 -19.23 6.56 -21.59
CA ASN A 284 -18.43 5.50 -22.18
C ASN A 284 -19.11 4.17 -21.83
N THR A 285 -19.92 3.66 -22.76
CA THR A 285 -20.07 2.22 -22.93
C THR A 285 -18.69 1.55 -22.79
N PRO A 286 -18.60 0.30 -22.27
CA PRO A 286 -17.36 -0.35 -21.77
C PRO A 286 -16.24 -0.58 -22.80
N LYS A 287 -16.24 0.12 -23.94
CA LYS A 287 -15.23 0.06 -25.00
C LYS A 287 -14.31 1.27 -25.10
N GLN A 288 -14.56 2.42 -24.43
CA GLN A 288 -13.66 3.59 -24.57
C GLN A 288 -13.32 4.35 -23.28
N GLN A 289 -13.65 3.76 -22.13
CA GLN A 289 -13.12 4.21 -20.84
C GLN A 289 -11.85 3.49 -20.41
N ASN A 290 -11.44 2.47 -21.17
CA ASN A 290 -10.20 1.72 -20.94
C ASN A 290 -8.95 2.50 -21.37
N THR A 291 -9.04 3.59 -22.15
CA THR A 291 -7.86 4.07 -22.90
C THR A 291 -7.27 5.44 -22.54
N ARG A 292 -7.69 6.14 -21.47
CA ARG A 292 -7.02 7.42 -21.09
C ARG A 292 -6.41 7.51 -19.70
N ASN A 293 -6.98 6.84 -18.69
CA ASN A 293 -6.32 6.69 -17.38
C ASN A 293 -6.01 5.21 -17.04
N LYS A 294 -6.70 4.26 -17.69
CA LYS A 294 -6.41 2.81 -17.55
C LYS A 294 -5.21 2.40 -18.39
N ASP A 295 -5.16 2.76 -19.69
CA ASP A 295 -4.00 2.44 -20.54
C ASP A 295 -2.65 2.86 -19.96
N THR A 296 -2.51 4.04 -19.36
CA THR A 296 -1.21 4.48 -18.80
C THR A 296 -0.88 3.77 -17.49
N SER A 297 -1.88 3.46 -16.66
CA SER A 297 -1.66 2.76 -15.38
C SER A 297 -1.49 1.25 -15.54
N SER A 298 -2.25 0.61 -16.43
CA SER A 298 -2.09 -0.80 -16.81
C SER A 298 -0.83 -1.02 -17.63
N SER A 299 -0.51 -0.18 -18.62
CA SER A 299 0.77 -0.28 -19.35
C SER A 299 1.98 -0.03 -18.45
N LEU A 300 1.85 0.82 -17.43
CA LEU A 300 2.91 1.04 -16.46
C LEU A 300 3.04 -0.14 -15.49
N GLN A 301 1.94 -0.72 -14.99
CA GLN A 301 1.98 -1.92 -14.15
C GLN A 301 2.58 -3.11 -14.93
N GLU A 302 2.14 -3.32 -16.17
CA GLU A 302 2.72 -4.31 -17.08
C GLU A 302 4.20 -4.02 -17.39
N ALA A 303 4.57 -2.75 -17.59
CA ALA A 303 5.96 -2.35 -17.78
C ALA A 303 6.80 -2.63 -16.53
N LYS A 304 6.29 -2.35 -15.33
CA LYS A 304 6.98 -2.68 -14.07
C LYS A 304 7.19 -4.17 -13.94
N LYS A 305 6.12 -4.96 -14.08
CA LYS A 305 6.21 -6.42 -14.02
C LYS A 305 7.30 -6.92 -14.97
N THR A 306 7.31 -6.42 -16.20
CA THR A 306 8.30 -6.75 -17.22
C THR A 306 9.71 -6.32 -16.82
N VAL A 307 9.89 -5.10 -16.33
CA VAL A 307 11.19 -4.55 -15.89
C VAL A 307 11.75 -5.33 -14.72
N PHE A 308 10.98 -5.51 -13.64
CA PHE A 308 11.39 -6.24 -12.45
C PHE A 308 11.73 -7.70 -12.77
N THR A 309 10.88 -8.38 -13.53
CA THR A 309 11.15 -9.78 -13.95
C THR A 309 12.48 -9.88 -14.70
N LYS A 310 12.71 -8.98 -15.67
CA LYS A 310 13.93 -9.00 -16.48
C LYS A 310 15.20 -8.61 -15.71
N ILE A 311 15.12 -7.68 -14.76
CA ILE A 311 16.25 -7.32 -13.88
C ILE A 311 16.64 -8.51 -12.99
N ILE A 312 15.65 -9.20 -12.43
CA ILE A 312 15.88 -10.34 -11.54
C ILE A 312 16.44 -11.53 -12.32
N HIS A 313 15.89 -11.84 -13.50
CA HIS A 313 16.42 -12.89 -14.36
C HIS A 313 17.81 -12.56 -14.94
N PHE A 314 18.16 -11.27 -15.07
CA PHE A 314 19.53 -10.87 -15.40
C PHE A 314 20.53 -11.26 -14.30
N ILE A 315 20.11 -11.21 -13.02
CA ILE A 315 20.95 -11.67 -11.90
C ILE A 315 21.01 -13.20 -11.88
N ASN A 316 19.84 -13.85 -11.87
CA ASN A 316 19.74 -15.30 -11.96
C ASN A 316 18.39 -15.69 -12.56
N PRO A 317 18.35 -16.44 -13.69
CA PRO A 317 17.11 -16.83 -14.35
C PRO A 317 16.23 -17.79 -13.52
N LYS A 318 16.76 -18.40 -12.45
CA LYS A 318 16.00 -19.26 -11.53
C LYS A 318 15.26 -18.47 -10.44
N PHE A 319 15.57 -17.19 -10.25
CA PHE A 319 14.87 -16.36 -9.25
C PHE A 319 13.44 -16.12 -9.68
N GLN A 320 12.52 -16.16 -8.72
CA GLN A 320 11.12 -15.88 -8.97
C GLN A 320 10.75 -14.48 -8.53
N TYR A 321 10.05 -13.76 -9.41
CA TYR A 321 9.42 -12.49 -9.12
C TYR A 321 7.92 -12.66 -8.91
N ILE A 322 7.40 -12.08 -7.82
CA ILE A 322 6.00 -12.12 -7.42
C ILE A 322 5.53 -10.68 -7.30
N GLU A 323 4.80 -10.24 -8.32
CA GLU A 323 4.14 -8.93 -8.32
C GLU A 323 3.12 -8.84 -7.18
N LYS A 324 3.13 -7.71 -6.45
CA LYS A 324 2.31 -7.48 -5.25
C LYS A 324 2.50 -8.50 -4.12
N GLY A 325 3.48 -9.41 -4.22
CA GLY A 325 3.89 -10.27 -3.13
C GLY A 325 4.67 -9.47 -2.08
N HIS A 326 4.57 -9.89 -0.82
CA HIS A 326 5.35 -9.33 0.29
C HIS A 326 5.40 -10.34 1.45
N LEU A 327 6.22 -10.07 2.47
CA LEU A 327 6.20 -10.87 3.70
C LEU A 327 4.87 -10.71 4.43
N SER A 328 4.38 -11.79 5.01
CA SER A 328 3.25 -11.82 5.93
C SER A 328 3.64 -11.29 7.31
N LEU A 329 2.64 -10.86 8.09
CA LEU A 329 2.86 -10.38 9.45
C LEU A 329 3.60 -11.42 10.34
N PRO A 330 3.25 -12.73 10.32
CA PRO A 330 4.01 -13.73 11.05
C PRO A 330 5.49 -13.78 10.68
N GLU A 331 5.82 -13.73 9.38
CA GLU A 331 7.23 -13.75 8.91
C GLU A 331 7.98 -12.49 9.37
N ILE A 332 7.33 -11.32 9.33
CA ILE A 332 7.90 -10.07 9.85
C ILE A 332 8.12 -10.15 11.36
N LEU A 333 7.17 -10.66 12.14
CA LEU A 333 7.31 -10.77 13.59
C LEU A 333 8.34 -11.84 13.98
N GLN A 334 8.50 -12.90 13.18
CA GLN A 334 9.52 -13.92 13.36
C GLN A 334 10.94 -13.38 13.17
N SER A 335 11.13 -12.31 12.38
CA SER A 335 12.42 -11.62 12.26
C SER A 335 12.92 -11.02 13.58
N ASP A 336 12.00 -10.81 14.54
CA ASP A 336 12.25 -10.19 15.82
C ASP A 336 12.73 -8.73 15.75
N LEU A 337 12.63 -8.06 14.58
CA LEU A 337 12.96 -6.65 14.43
C LEU A 337 11.95 -5.72 15.13
N LEU A 338 10.67 -6.07 15.07
CA LEU A 338 9.57 -5.26 15.58
C LEU A 338 8.89 -5.94 16.78
N LYS A 339 8.42 -5.11 17.73
CA LYS A 339 7.56 -5.57 18.83
C LYS A 339 6.32 -6.25 18.29
N VAL A 340 5.86 -7.29 18.98
CA VAL A 340 4.63 -8.01 18.66
C VAL A 340 3.42 -7.07 18.83
N LYS A 341 2.87 -6.61 17.72
CA LYS A 341 1.65 -5.80 17.61
C LYS A 341 0.88 -6.22 16.36
N GLN A 342 -0.37 -5.79 16.27
CA GLN A 342 -1.18 -5.97 15.07
C GLN A 342 -0.88 -4.86 14.07
N TYR A 343 0.09 -5.11 13.17
CA TYR A 343 0.38 -4.21 12.07
C TYR A 343 -0.45 -4.57 10.84
N ALA A 344 -0.87 -3.56 10.09
CA ALA A 344 -1.33 -3.76 8.73
C ALA A 344 -0.11 -3.74 7.80
N VAL A 345 0.04 -4.81 7.03
CA VAL A 345 1.13 -4.99 6.07
C VAL A 345 0.60 -4.73 4.68
N TYR A 346 1.24 -3.80 4.00
CA TYR A 346 1.06 -3.53 2.58
C TYR A 346 2.40 -3.78 1.91
N GLY A 347 2.40 -4.12 0.63
CA GLY A 347 3.67 -4.26 -0.05
C GLY A 347 3.52 -4.71 -1.48
N GLY A 348 4.67 -4.98 -2.07
CA GLY A 348 4.79 -5.49 -3.41
C GLY A 348 6.21 -5.91 -3.74
N GLU A 349 6.35 -6.34 -4.98
CA GLU A 349 7.63 -6.64 -5.58
C GLU A 349 8.46 -7.64 -4.78
N GLN A 350 7.94 -8.84 -4.55
CA GLN A 350 8.65 -9.90 -3.85
C GLN A 350 9.56 -10.70 -4.80
N PHE A 351 10.74 -11.02 -4.32
CA PHE A 351 11.75 -11.84 -4.99
C PHE A 351 12.11 -12.99 -4.06
N VAL A 352 12.23 -14.20 -4.61
CA VAL A 352 12.71 -15.37 -3.86
C VAL A 352 13.69 -16.17 -4.71
N GLY A 353 14.62 -16.85 -4.05
CA GLY A 353 15.53 -17.78 -4.71
C GLY A 353 16.65 -18.27 -3.82
N TYR A 354 17.66 -18.87 -4.44
CA TYR A 354 18.89 -19.32 -3.80
C TYR A 354 20.07 -18.55 -4.37
N TYR A 355 20.79 -17.81 -3.54
CA TYR A 355 22.02 -17.14 -3.93
C TYR A 355 23.23 -17.91 -3.38
N LYS A 356 23.99 -18.58 -4.26
CA LYS A 356 25.12 -19.45 -3.86
C LYS A 356 24.69 -20.48 -2.82
N GLY A 357 23.56 -21.13 -3.07
CA GLY A 357 22.94 -22.10 -2.16
C GLY A 357 22.26 -21.52 -0.92
N ILE A 358 22.29 -20.20 -0.69
CA ILE A 358 21.62 -19.57 0.46
C ILE A 358 20.21 -19.11 0.06
N PRO A 359 19.15 -19.64 0.69
CA PRO A 359 17.79 -19.22 0.39
C PRO A 359 17.57 -17.80 0.91
N PHE A 360 16.90 -16.99 0.10
CA PHE A 360 16.55 -15.62 0.46
C PHE A 360 15.15 -15.26 -0.04
N GLN A 361 14.59 -14.25 0.61
CA GLN A 361 13.47 -13.49 0.10
C GLN A 361 13.67 -11.99 0.33
N SER A 362 13.21 -11.19 -0.61
CA SER A 362 13.26 -9.73 -0.55
C SER A 362 11.92 -9.18 -1.03
N CYS A 363 11.40 -8.13 -0.40
CA CYS A 363 10.24 -7.42 -0.94
C CYS A 363 10.22 -5.97 -0.49
N ASN A 364 9.41 -5.16 -1.16
CA ASN A 364 9.09 -3.83 -0.70
C ASN A 364 7.80 -3.90 0.13
N LEU A 365 7.77 -3.29 1.31
CA LEU A 365 6.59 -3.29 2.15
C LEU A 365 6.46 -2.00 2.98
N THR A 366 5.21 -1.68 3.31
CA THR A 366 4.81 -0.65 4.25
C THR A 366 4.06 -1.30 5.41
N LEU A 367 4.51 -1.00 6.62
CA LEU A 367 3.85 -1.38 7.86
C LEU A 367 3.20 -0.14 8.45
N THR A 368 1.93 -0.28 8.80
CA THR A 368 1.22 0.74 9.58
C THR A 368 0.69 0.13 10.85
N TYR A 369 0.63 0.95 11.90
CA TYR A 369 0.00 0.60 13.15
C TYR A 369 -1.22 1.49 13.34
N ARG A 370 -2.36 0.85 13.62
CA ARG A 370 -3.60 1.54 13.97
C ARG A 370 -4.02 1.13 15.39
N PRO A 371 -4.01 2.04 16.37
CA PRO A 371 -4.59 1.76 17.68
C PRO A 371 -6.12 1.64 17.57
N ASN A 372 -6.71 0.77 18.38
CA ASN A 372 -8.17 0.51 18.36
C ASN A 372 -9.01 1.73 18.79
N MET A 373 -8.43 2.65 19.58
CA MET A 373 -9.07 3.89 20.01
C MET A 373 -8.22 5.08 19.56
N ARG A 374 -8.83 6.00 18.81
CA ARG A 374 -8.15 7.20 18.31
C ARG A 374 -9.08 8.35 17.99
N ARG A 375 -8.53 9.54 17.78
CA ARG A 375 -9.30 10.71 17.33
C ARG A 375 -9.76 10.55 15.89
N VAL A 376 -10.91 11.13 15.56
CA VAL A 376 -11.57 11.06 14.23
C VAL A 376 -10.64 11.39 13.05
N LYS A 377 -9.72 12.34 13.24
CA LYS A 377 -8.80 12.87 12.20
C LYS A 377 -7.37 12.34 12.30
N GLU A 378 -7.12 11.40 13.19
CA GLU A 378 -5.78 10.85 13.42
C GLU A 378 -5.48 9.80 12.35
N ALA A 379 -4.34 9.97 11.67
CA ALA A 379 -3.87 9.03 10.65
C ALA A 379 -3.33 7.74 11.29
N ASP A 380 -2.98 6.75 10.48
CA ASP A 380 -2.26 5.57 10.97
C ASP A 380 -0.80 5.94 11.15
N ASP A 381 -0.15 5.36 12.15
CA ASP A 381 1.28 5.50 12.31
C ASP A 381 1.95 4.65 11.23
N THR A 382 2.64 5.29 10.30
CA THR A 382 3.57 4.58 9.42
C THR A 382 4.72 4.08 10.30
N VAL A 383 4.87 2.76 10.42
CA VAL A 383 5.89 2.11 11.24
C VAL A 383 7.15 1.88 10.44
N PHE A 384 7.03 1.38 9.21
CA PHE A 384 8.14 1.06 8.33
C PHE A 384 7.68 1.23 6.88
N THR A 385 8.55 1.72 6.02
CA THR A 385 8.32 1.74 4.57
C THR A 385 9.65 1.55 3.87
N GLY A 386 9.77 0.50 3.06
CA GLY A 386 10.96 0.24 2.26
C GLY A 386 11.23 -1.24 2.02
N ASN A 387 12.48 -1.58 1.75
CA ASN A 387 12.85 -2.95 1.40
C ASN A 387 13.11 -3.80 2.65
N TYR A 388 12.56 -5.00 2.64
CA TYR A 388 12.71 -6.02 3.65
C TYR A 388 13.35 -7.26 3.04
N PHE A 389 14.55 -7.58 3.51
CA PHE A 389 15.35 -8.71 3.03
C PHE A 389 15.56 -9.72 4.15
N VAL A 390 15.31 -10.99 3.87
CA VAL A 390 15.56 -12.10 4.79
C VAL A 390 16.32 -13.18 4.06
N ALA A 391 17.40 -13.66 4.66
CA ALA A 391 18.15 -14.80 4.15
C ALA A 391 18.54 -15.76 5.28
N ARG A 392 18.89 -16.98 4.89
CA ARG A 392 19.29 -18.01 5.84
C ARG A 392 20.73 -18.50 5.61
N PRO A 393 21.75 -17.80 6.12
CA PRO A 393 23.12 -18.28 6.04
C PRO A 393 23.31 -19.62 6.77
N PRO A 394 24.36 -20.40 6.44
CA PRO A 394 24.69 -21.63 7.14
C PRO A 394 25.11 -21.38 8.60
N GLN A 395 25.67 -20.20 8.89
CA GLN A 395 26.08 -19.80 10.23
C GLN A 395 24.89 -19.77 11.19
N LYS A 396 25.07 -20.38 12.37
CA LYS A 396 24.15 -20.28 13.51
C LYS A 396 24.64 -19.20 14.47
N PHE A 397 23.80 -18.21 14.74
CA PHE A 397 23.99 -17.19 15.75
C PHE A 397 23.50 -17.70 17.10
N ALA A 398 24.38 -17.75 18.09
CA ALA A 398 24.07 -18.29 19.41
C ALA A 398 23.04 -17.43 20.18
N VAL A 399 23.18 -16.11 20.04
CA VAL A 399 22.27 -15.11 20.61
C VAL A 399 21.80 -14.12 19.53
N PRO A 400 20.61 -13.54 19.66
CA PRO A 400 20.17 -12.49 18.76
C PRO A 400 21.08 -11.25 18.84
N ILE A 401 21.44 -10.71 17.68
CA ILE A 401 22.18 -9.45 17.54
C ILE A 401 21.30 -8.45 16.79
N TYR A 402 20.99 -7.33 17.43
CA TYR A 402 20.20 -6.25 16.84
C TYR A 402 21.12 -5.07 16.50
N ILE A 403 21.10 -4.61 15.26
CA ILE A 403 21.89 -3.47 14.79
C ILE A 403 20.91 -2.40 14.33
N HIS A 404 20.86 -1.31 15.08
CA HIS A 404 19.98 -0.19 14.82
C HIS A 404 20.79 1.03 14.38
N PRO A 405 20.34 1.79 13.37
CA PRO A 405 21.02 3.00 12.98
C PRO A 405 20.90 4.05 14.09
N LYS A 406 21.96 4.83 14.26
CA LYS A 406 21.92 6.05 15.06
C LYS A 406 21.31 7.15 14.19
N LYS A 407 20.14 7.63 14.58
CA LYS A 407 19.51 8.78 13.92
C LYS A 407 20.34 10.04 14.22
N GLY A 408 20.81 10.70 13.16
CA GLY A 408 21.37 12.04 13.25
C GLY A 408 20.26 13.09 13.37
N VAL A 409 20.59 14.30 13.81
CA VAL A 409 19.63 15.42 14.04
C VAL A 409 18.79 15.75 12.79
N PHE A 410 19.30 15.48 11.59
CA PHE A 410 18.60 15.71 10.31
C PHE A 410 17.61 14.60 9.90
N SER A 411 17.61 13.42 10.55
CA SER A 411 16.69 12.33 10.19
C SER A 411 15.32 12.46 10.88
N THR A 412 15.25 13.22 11.98
CA THR A 412 14.05 13.41 12.82
C THR A 412 12.89 14.16 12.15
N VAL A 413 13.13 14.89 11.05
CA VAL A 413 12.10 15.72 10.40
C VAL A 413 11.35 14.96 9.29
N MET A 414 11.89 13.83 8.81
CA MET A 414 11.47 13.15 7.59
C MET A 414 11.27 11.63 7.75
N ASP A 415 11.56 11.08 8.93
CA ASP A 415 11.47 9.65 9.20
C ASP A 415 10.12 9.29 9.86
N ASN A 416 9.68 8.07 9.58
CA ASN A 416 8.62 7.41 10.34
C ASN A 416 9.07 6.98 11.76
N GLU A 417 8.11 6.64 12.62
CA GLU A 417 8.33 6.38 14.05
C GLU A 417 8.87 4.98 14.38
N ILE A 418 9.58 4.31 13.45
CA ILE A 418 10.01 2.92 13.62
C ILE A 418 10.70 2.64 14.96
N ALA A 419 11.45 3.60 15.49
CA ALA A 419 12.20 3.49 16.75
C ALA A 419 11.31 3.13 17.96
N THR A 420 10.04 3.55 17.98
CA THR A 420 9.04 3.23 19.02
C THR A 420 8.61 1.77 18.94
N TYR A 421 8.69 1.18 17.74
CA TYR A 421 8.21 -0.15 17.40
C TYR A 421 9.32 -1.20 17.36
N LEU A 422 10.60 -0.81 17.37
CA LEU A 422 11.73 -1.75 17.41
C LEU A 422 11.71 -2.60 18.68
N HIS A 423 11.97 -3.88 18.51
CA HIS A 423 12.36 -4.73 19.61
C HIS A 423 13.80 -4.43 20.00
N LYS A 424 14.09 -4.39 21.31
CA LYS A 424 15.43 -4.25 21.85
C LYS A 424 15.57 -5.28 22.95
N SER A 425 16.57 -6.13 22.85
CA SER A 425 16.89 -7.14 23.86
C SER A 425 18.41 -7.22 24.05
N GLY A 426 18.85 -7.41 25.29
CA GLY A 426 20.26 -7.38 25.66
C GLY A 426 20.80 -5.97 25.94
N GLU A 427 22.11 -5.90 26.10
CA GLU A 427 22.84 -4.68 26.42
C GLU A 427 23.51 -4.10 25.18
N LYS A 428 23.88 -2.82 25.26
CA LYS A 428 24.59 -2.16 24.17
C LYS A 428 26.03 -2.66 24.12
N VAL A 429 26.41 -3.25 22.99
CA VAL A 429 27.75 -3.79 22.78
C VAL A 429 28.62 -2.78 22.00
N ALA A 430 29.84 -2.56 22.47
CA ALA A 430 30.84 -1.77 21.75
C ALA A 430 31.64 -2.66 20.79
N VAL A 431 31.88 -2.18 19.57
CA VAL A 431 32.71 -2.86 18.57
C VAL A 431 33.94 -2.02 18.24
N ASN A 432 35.04 -2.68 17.85
CA ASN A 432 36.33 -2.02 17.55
C ASN A 432 36.32 -1.37 16.15
N ASN A 433 35.33 -0.52 15.86
CA ASN A 433 35.25 0.25 14.64
C ASN A 433 34.50 1.56 14.91
N GLU A 434 35.25 2.66 14.98
CA GLU A 434 34.70 3.98 15.31
C GLU A 434 33.69 4.46 14.26
N ALA A 435 34.01 4.32 12.97
CA ALA A 435 33.13 4.71 11.88
C ALA A 435 31.79 3.96 11.92
N PHE A 436 31.81 2.68 12.29
CA PHE A 436 30.61 1.87 12.50
C PHE A 436 29.81 2.35 13.70
N LEU A 437 30.48 2.58 14.84
CA LEU A 437 29.83 3.07 16.06
C LEU A 437 29.26 4.48 15.90
N GLN A 438 29.75 5.31 14.98
CA GLN A 438 29.13 6.60 14.68
C GLN A 438 27.76 6.45 14.01
N GLN A 439 27.56 5.41 13.20
CA GLN A 439 26.32 5.20 12.44
C GLN A 439 25.36 4.18 13.04
N PHE A 440 25.84 3.28 13.90
CA PHE A 440 25.05 2.17 14.43
C PHE A 440 25.16 2.02 15.95
N THR A 441 24.13 1.40 16.52
CA THR A 441 24.11 0.89 17.88
C THR A 441 23.79 -0.59 17.84
N VAL A 442 24.63 -1.41 18.47
CA VAL A 442 24.49 -2.87 18.53
C VAL A 442 23.94 -3.27 19.89
N TYR A 443 22.96 -4.16 19.90
CA TYR A 443 22.40 -4.77 21.10
C TYR A 443 22.53 -6.28 21.01
N SER A 444 23.01 -6.92 22.07
CA SER A 444 23.10 -8.38 22.19
C SER A 444 23.26 -8.77 23.66
N LYS A 445 23.08 -10.05 23.98
CA LYS A 445 23.37 -10.62 25.30
C LYS A 445 24.81 -11.13 25.45
N ASP A 446 25.54 -11.26 24.34
CA ASP A 446 26.91 -11.77 24.31
C ASP A 446 27.77 -10.89 23.38
N GLU A 447 28.75 -10.21 23.97
CA GLU A 447 29.72 -9.38 23.25
C GLU A 447 30.71 -10.21 22.41
N THR A 448 31.06 -11.41 22.87
CA THR A 448 32.01 -12.29 22.18
C THR A 448 31.44 -12.74 20.84
N GLU A 449 30.18 -13.16 20.83
CA GLU A 449 29.46 -13.54 19.61
C GLU A 449 29.32 -12.34 18.66
N VAL A 450 29.05 -11.14 19.18
CA VAL A 450 28.98 -9.92 18.36
C VAL A 450 30.32 -9.65 17.66
N ARG A 451 31.45 -9.76 18.36
CA ARG A 451 32.78 -9.52 17.79
C ARG A 451 33.17 -10.58 16.75
N LYS A 452 32.71 -11.83 16.92
CA LYS A 452 32.89 -12.90 15.95
C LYS A 452 32.11 -12.64 14.65
N VAL A 453 30.86 -12.19 14.76
CA VAL A 453 29.97 -11.95 13.61
C VAL A 453 30.28 -10.63 12.92
N LEU A 454 30.50 -9.55 13.66
CA LEU A 454 30.77 -8.21 13.13
C LEU A 454 32.25 -8.05 12.75
N THR A 455 32.67 -8.78 11.73
CA THR A 455 34.01 -8.64 11.14
C THR A 455 34.18 -7.25 10.48
N PRO A 456 35.42 -6.76 10.30
CA PRO A 456 35.67 -5.49 9.62
C PRO A 456 35.01 -5.41 8.23
N VAL A 457 35.05 -6.50 7.46
CA VAL A 457 34.44 -6.56 6.13
C VAL A 457 32.92 -6.47 6.22
N PHE A 458 32.30 -7.18 7.17
CA PHE A 458 30.85 -7.13 7.38
C PHE A 458 30.39 -5.73 7.79
N MET A 459 31.08 -5.11 8.74
CA MET A 459 30.80 -3.73 9.16
C MET A 459 30.92 -2.72 8.01
N GLN A 460 31.92 -2.85 7.14
CA GLN A 460 32.07 -1.97 5.97
C GLN A 460 30.93 -2.14 4.96
N ARG A 461 30.45 -3.37 4.71
CA ARG A 461 29.28 -3.60 3.84
C ARG A 461 28.00 -3.01 4.43
N LEU A 462 27.79 -3.16 5.74
CA LEU A 462 26.67 -2.53 6.44
C LEU A 462 26.73 -0.99 6.32
N LEU A 463 27.91 -0.38 6.50
CA LEU A 463 28.10 1.06 6.30
C LEU A 463 27.78 1.50 4.87
N ALA A 464 28.20 0.72 3.86
CA ALA A 464 27.93 1.03 2.46
C ALA A 464 26.43 1.01 2.12
N ILE A 465 25.68 0.06 2.68
CA ILE A 465 24.23 -0.03 2.48
C ILE A 465 23.50 1.03 3.29
N ASN A 466 23.95 1.31 4.53
CA ASN A 466 23.41 2.40 5.33
C ASN A 466 23.53 3.75 4.65
N LYS A 467 24.69 4.04 4.05
CA LYS A 467 24.92 5.28 3.30
C LYS A 467 23.94 5.40 2.12
N ARG A 468 23.69 4.31 1.40
CA ARG A 468 22.74 4.27 0.26
C ARG A 468 21.29 4.46 0.73
N SER A 469 20.92 3.85 1.85
CA SER A 469 19.60 3.98 2.48
C SER A 469 19.47 5.18 3.41
N LYS A 470 20.33 6.20 3.26
CA LYS A 470 20.30 7.47 4.01
C LYS A 470 20.31 7.32 5.54
N GLY A 471 20.99 6.31 6.06
CA GLY A 471 21.14 6.08 7.50
C GLY A 471 19.98 5.31 8.14
N ASN A 472 19.13 4.65 7.37
CA ASN A 472 17.92 3.98 7.86
C ASN A 472 17.92 2.46 7.66
N VAL A 473 19.07 1.80 7.87
CA VAL A 473 19.18 0.34 7.77
C VAL A 473 19.12 -0.29 9.15
N TYR A 474 18.23 -1.27 9.32
CA TYR A 474 18.08 -2.07 10.52
C TYR A 474 18.46 -3.51 10.20
N VAL A 475 19.20 -4.17 11.09
CA VAL A 475 19.62 -5.56 10.89
C VAL A 475 19.35 -6.38 12.15
N VAL A 476 18.84 -7.59 11.96
CA VAL A 476 18.71 -8.60 13.03
C VAL A 476 19.36 -9.88 12.56
N LEU A 477 20.27 -10.42 13.36
CA LEU A 477 20.87 -11.74 13.18
C LEU A 477 20.36 -12.63 14.31
N ARG A 478 19.73 -13.75 13.99
CA ARG A 478 19.16 -14.65 14.99
C ARG A 478 19.08 -16.07 14.47
N GLU A 479 19.53 -17.04 15.26
CA GLU A 479 19.54 -18.45 14.86
C GLU A 479 20.23 -18.64 13.50
N HIS A 480 19.50 -19.01 12.45
CA HIS A 480 20.05 -19.12 11.10
C HIS A 480 19.60 -17.99 10.18
N THR A 481 18.93 -16.95 10.67
CA THR A 481 18.36 -15.90 9.83
C THR A 481 19.12 -14.59 9.98
N ILE A 482 19.27 -13.90 8.85
CA ILE A 482 19.62 -12.49 8.80
C ILE A 482 18.44 -11.74 8.18
N THR A 483 17.97 -10.72 8.88
CA THR A 483 16.98 -9.77 8.39
C THR A 483 17.64 -8.41 8.21
N ILE A 484 17.49 -7.81 7.03
CA ILE A 484 17.96 -6.46 6.72
C ILE A 484 16.75 -5.66 6.24
N ALA A 485 16.45 -4.56 6.93
CA ALA A 485 15.33 -3.70 6.60
C ALA A 485 15.84 -2.28 6.32
N SER A 486 15.75 -1.86 5.05
CA SER A 486 16.06 -0.50 4.59
C SER A 486 14.80 0.35 4.68
N ASN A 487 14.66 1.14 5.74
CA ASN A 487 13.48 1.98 6.00
C ASN A 487 13.61 3.35 5.32
N THR A 488 13.37 3.40 4.03
CA THR A 488 13.56 4.58 3.20
C THR A 488 12.21 5.23 2.90
N SER A 489 11.48 5.65 3.95
CA SER A 489 10.14 6.23 3.91
C SER A 489 9.92 7.36 2.87
N ASN A 490 10.98 7.93 2.32
CA ASN A 490 10.96 8.97 1.28
C ASN A 490 11.58 8.57 -0.07
N ILE A 491 11.75 7.28 -0.38
CA ILE A 491 12.28 6.82 -1.68
C ILE A 491 11.27 5.94 -2.45
N THR A 492 10.22 5.42 -1.83
CA THR A 492 9.37 4.39 -2.47
C THR A 492 7.85 4.59 -2.33
N GLU A 493 7.39 5.83 -2.40
CA GLU A 493 6.19 6.16 -3.21
C GLU A 493 6.51 7.12 -4.37
N VAL A 494 7.76 7.53 -4.53
CA VAL A 494 8.19 8.42 -5.62
C VAL A 494 8.35 7.59 -6.90
N GLY A 495 7.26 7.06 -7.44
CA GLY A 495 7.21 6.68 -8.86
C GLY A 495 6.35 5.52 -9.28
N LEU A 496 5.65 4.86 -8.35
CA LEU A 496 5.01 3.58 -8.68
C LEU A 496 3.55 3.49 -8.24
N GLN A 497 2.92 4.53 -7.70
CA GLN A 497 1.47 4.67 -7.90
C GLN A 497 1.22 5.32 -9.26
N ALA A 498 0.10 5.03 -9.92
CA ALA A 498 -0.21 5.57 -11.25
C ALA A 498 -0.17 7.11 -11.29
N GLN A 499 -0.41 7.75 -10.15
CA GLN A 499 -0.31 9.18 -9.92
C GLN A 499 1.13 9.68 -9.75
N ASP A 500 2.03 8.95 -9.06
CA ASP A 500 3.43 9.36 -8.83
C ASP A 500 4.37 9.07 -10.01
N ALA A 501 3.98 8.13 -10.88
CA ALA A 501 4.70 7.83 -12.11
C ALA A 501 4.68 8.98 -13.14
N LEU A 502 3.72 9.90 -13.02
CA LEU A 502 3.73 11.15 -13.80
C LEU A 502 4.85 12.11 -13.34
N PHE A 503 5.29 11.98 -12.10
CA PHE A 503 6.26 12.89 -11.48
C PHE A 503 7.65 12.27 -11.32
N THR A 504 7.75 10.95 -11.33
CA THR A 504 9.02 10.24 -11.20
C THR A 504 9.50 9.74 -12.54
N LYS A 505 10.69 10.20 -12.92
CA LYS A 505 11.40 9.73 -14.10
C LYS A 505 11.89 8.29 -13.88
N ILE A 506 11.37 7.34 -14.66
CA ILE A 506 11.97 5.99 -14.76
C ILE A 506 13.15 6.12 -15.72
N ASP A 507 14.36 6.29 -15.16
CA ASP A 507 15.59 6.36 -15.95
C ASP A 507 16.64 5.36 -15.47
N GLN A 508 17.78 5.36 -16.16
CA GLN A 508 18.90 4.47 -15.83
C GLN A 508 19.35 4.62 -14.37
N ALA A 509 19.27 5.81 -13.79
CA ALA A 509 19.69 6.03 -12.41
C ALA A 509 18.77 5.31 -11.40
N LEU A 510 17.47 5.23 -11.67
CA LEU A 510 16.55 4.43 -10.87
C LEU A 510 16.87 2.93 -10.97
N LEU A 511 17.09 2.44 -12.20
CA LEU A 511 17.45 1.03 -12.42
C LEU A 511 18.78 0.66 -11.75
N ASP A 512 19.77 1.54 -11.84
CA ASP A 512 21.07 1.37 -11.20
C ASP A 512 20.94 1.29 -9.68
N LYS A 513 20.13 2.16 -9.07
CA LYS A 513 19.84 2.10 -7.62
C LYS A 513 19.20 0.78 -7.22
N MET A 514 18.20 0.31 -7.99
CA MET A 514 17.54 -0.96 -7.73
C MET A 514 18.51 -2.14 -7.80
N TYR A 515 19.34 -2.18 -8.85
CA TYR A 515 20.34 -3.24 -9.01
C TYR A 515 21.37 -3.22 -7.87
N GLN A 516 21.86 -2.04 -7.51
CA GLN A 516 22.83 -1.88 -6.42
C GLN A 516 22.27 -2.25 -5.05
N GLU A 517 20.98 -2.01 -4.80
CA GLU A 517 20.32 -2.43 -3.56
C GLU A 517 20.32 -3.96 -3.46
N ILE A 518 19.89 -4.65 -4.53
CA ILE A 518 19.83 -6.12 -4.58
C ILE A 518 21.25 -6.73 -4.47
N VAL A 519 22.21 -6.20 -5.23
CA VAL A 519 23.62 -6.64 -5.16
C VAL A 519 24.18 -6.43 -3.76
N GLY A 520 23.93 -5.29 -3.12
CA GLY A 520 24.38 -5.01 -1.76
C GLY A 520 23.86 -6.05 -0.76
N GLN A 521 22.60 -6.47 -0.88
CA GLN A 521 22.02 -7.51 -0.02
C GLN A 521 22.74 -8.86 -0.19
N PHE A 522 23.03 -9.26 -1.43
CA PHE A 522 23.79 -10.47 -1.71
C PHE A 522 25.25 -10.39 -1.25
N GLU A 523 25.88 -9.22 -1.38
CA GLU A 523 27.20 -9.00 -0.82
C GLU A 523 27.18 -9.13 0.72
N ILE A 524 26.14 -8.73 1.44
CA ILE A 524 26.10 -9.00 2.89
C ILE A 524 26.18 -10.51 3.17
N ILE A 525 25.44 -11.32 2.40
CA ILE A 525 25.41 -12.78 2.55
C ILE A 525 26.79 -13.40 2.28
N ASP A 526 27.50 -12.95 1.24
CA ASP A 526 28.81 -13.49 0.85
C ASP A 526 29.82 -13.49 2.00
N ASN A 527 29.80 -12.47 2.86
CA ASN A 527 30.72 -12.40 3.99
C ASN A 527 30.43 -13.43 5.08
N LEU A 528 29.16 -13.82 5.24
CA LEU A 528 28.75 -14.79 6.25
C LEU A 528 29.13 -16.22 5.85
N GLN A 529 29.49 -16.46 4.57
CA GLN A 529 30.08 -17.72 4.13
C GLN A 529 31.55 -17.88 4.53
N ILE A 530 32.29 -16.78 4.72
CA ILE A 530 33.76 -16.79 4.87
C ILE A 530 34.20 -17.05 6.33
N VAL A 531 33.30 -16.93 7.32
CA VAL A 531 33.63 -17.10 8.75
C VAL A 531 33.65 -18.58 9.19
N GLN A 532 34.04 -19.49 8.30
CA GLN A 532 34.23 -20.92 8.63
C GLN A 532 35.63 -21.19 9.17
#